data_AF-A0AAU5HPW1-F1
#
_entry.id   AF-A0AAU5HPW1-F1
#
_cell.length_a   1.000
_cell.length_b   1.000
_cell.length_c   1.000
_cell.angle_alpha   90.00
_cell.angle_beta   90.00
_cell.angle_gamma   90.00
#
_symmetry.space_group_name_H-M   'P 1'
#
loop_
_entity.id
_entity.type
_entity.pdbx_description
1 polymer ?
#
loop_
_entity_poly.entity_id
_entity_poly.type
_entity_poly.pdbx_seq_one_letter_code
_entity_poly.pdbx_strand_id
1 'polypeptide(L)'
;MPEAAVPGIPAEVWDDPLAQQALVERDFGALCLRLRELTSLRQDDLALLTGLSQPYLSMLESGRRRLTSIDKIVELLAGLQVPPELTGPMLRVRPLTGHAGRDAH
;
A
#
# COMPACT_ATOMS: atom_id res chain seq x y z
N MET A 1 20.02 17.84 -5.43
CA MET A 1 19.09 16.84 -4.85
C MET A 1 18.07 16.56 -5.94
N PRO A 2 17.99 15.37 -6.57
CA PRO A 2 16.92 15.14 -7.51
C PRO A 2 15.62 15.03 -6.71
N GLU A 3 14.66 15.83 -7.12
CA GLU A 3 13.24 15.74 -6.80
C GLU A 3 12.80 14.30 -7.12
N ALA A 4 12.78 13.43 -6.12
CA ALA A 4 12.30 12.06 -6.28
C ALA A 4 10.80 12.17 -6.54
N ALA A 5 10.43 12.27 -7.83
CA ALA A 5 9.08 11.97 -8.26
C ALA A 5 8.73 10.62 -7.64
N VAL A 6 7.81 10.63 -6.66
CA VAL A 6 7.39 9.42 -5.95
C VAL A 6 7.04 8.39 -7.02
N PRO A 7 7.83 7.31 -7.18
CA PRO A 7 7.57 6.38 -8.25
C PRO A 7 6.22 5.72 -7.94
N GLY A 8 5.24 5.91 -8.82
CA GLY A 8 3.98 5.19 -8.71
C GLY A 8 4.23 3.70 -8.86
N ILE A 9 3.42 2.89 -8.18
CA ILE A 9 3.46 1.43 -8.36
C ILE A 9 2.86 1.11 -9.73
N PRO A 10 3.64 0.56 -10.69
CA PRO A 10 3.14 0.25 -12.03
C PRO A 10 2.05 -0.82 -11.97
N ALA A 11 1.06 -0.76 -12.86
CA ALA A 11 -0.04 -1.73 -12.84
C ALA A 11 0.43 -3.18 -13.09
N GLU A 12 1.54 -3.36 -13.81
CA GLU A 12 2.10 -4.67 -14.17
C GLU A 12 2.57 -5.48 -12.95
N VAL A 13 2.96 -4.83 -11.85
CA VAL A 13 3.42 -5.55 -10.65
C VAL A 13 2.28 -6.29 -9.95
N TRP A 14 1.04 -5.87 -10.21
CA TRP A 14 -0.15 -6.51 -9.69
C TRP A 14 -0.53 -7.78 -10.47
N ASP A 15 0.05 -7.99 -11.65
CA ASP A 15 -0.06 -9.24 -12.41
C ASP A 15 0.86 -10.34 -11.84
N ASP A 16 1.81 -9.98 -10.97
CA ASP A 16 2.74 -10.93 -10.36
C ASP A 16 2.01 -11.90 -9.40
N PRO A 17 2.15 -13.23 -9.59
CA PRO A 17 1.46 -14.22 -8.80
C PRO A 17 1.89 -14.22 -7.33
N LEU A 18 3.12 -13.80 -7.00
CA LEU A 18 3.58 -13.72 -5.61
C LEU A 18 3.02 -12.49 -4.90
N ALA A 19 2.87 -11.37 -5.61
CA ALA A 19 2.17 -10.20 -5.09
C ALA A 19 0.69 -10.53 -4.81
N GLN A 20 0.02 -11.23 -5.72
CA GLN A 20 -1.37 -11.68 -5.52
C GLN A 20 -1.48 -12.68 -4.37
N GLN A 21 -0.56 -13.64 -4.27
CA GLN A 21 -0.55 -14.61 -3.18
C GLN A 21 -0.35 -13.92 -1.82
N ALA A 22 0.57 -12.95 -1.74
CA ALA A 22 0.79 -12.18 -0.51
C ALA A 22 -0.47 -11.40 -0.08
N LEU A 23 -1.24 -10.86 -1.04
CA LEU A 23 -2.54 -10.25 -0.75
C LEU A 23 -3.55 -11.26 -0.21
N VAL A 24 -3.64 -12.45 -0.80
CA VAL A 24 -4.56 -13.53 -0.37
C VAL A 24 -4.21 -14.01 1.04
N GLU A 25 -2.93 -14.22 1.32
CA GLU A 25 -2.41 -14.65 2.63
C GLU A 25 -2.41 -13.52 3.67
N ARG A 26 -2.71 -12.29 3.25
CA ARG A 26 -2.62 -11.06 4.07
C ARG A 26 -1.22 -10.83 4.62
N ASP A 27 -0.22 -11.29 3.88
CA ASP A 27 1.18 -11.06 4.18
C ASP A 27 1.63 -9.74 3.55
N PHE A 28 1.30 -8.65 4.24
CA PHE A 28 1.69 -7.30 3.83
C PHE A 28 3.21 -7.10 3.84
N GLY A 29 3.96 -7.90 4.60
CA GLY A 29 5.42 -7.86 4.61
C GLY A 29 5.99 -8.43 3.32
N ALA A 30 5.54 -9.62 2.94
CA ALA A 30 5.89 -10.24 1.66
C ALA A 30 5.43 -9.38 0.47
N LEU A 31 4.26 -8.73 0.57
CA LEU A 31 3.76 -7.82 -0.46
C LEU A 31 4.69 -6.61 -0.64
N CYS A 32 5.04 -5.91 0.45
CA CYS A 32 5.96 -4.76 0.38
C CYS A 32 7.32 -5.16 -0.19
N LEU A 33 7.85 -6.31 0.26
CA LEU A 33 9.11 -6.83 -0.26
C LEU A 33 9.03 -7.12 -1.76
N ARG A 34 7.96 -7.78 -2.23
CA ARG A 34 7.78 -8.07 -3.66
C ARG A 34 7.60 -6.82 -4.51
N LEU A 35 6.81 -5.86 -4.04
CA LEU A 35 6.67 -4.58 -4.73
C LEU A 35 8.02 -3.87 -4.87
N ARG A 36 8.90 -3.93 -3.86
CA ARG A 36 10.26 -3.37 -3.95
C ARG A 36 11.24 -4.15 -4.82
N GLU A 37 10.97 -5.42 -5.08
CA GLU A 37 11.77 -6.21 -6.02
C GLU A 37 11.31 -6.01 -7.47
N LEU A 38 10.00 -5.83 -7.66
CA LEU A 38 9.38 -5.57 -8.96
C LEU A 38 9.50 -4.10 -9.39
N THR A 39 9.70 -3.19 -8.44
CA THR A 39 9.90 -1.77 -8.68
C THR A 39 11.28 -1.33 -8.18
N SER A 40 11.71 -0.10 -8.49
CA SER A 40 12.91 0.50 -7.88
C SER A 40 12.60 1.26 -6.58
N LEU A 41 11.49 0.92 -5.90
CA LEU A 41 11.06 1.61 -4.67
C LEU A 41 11.92 1.24 -3.46
N ARG A 42 12.29 2.26 -2.69
CA ARG A 42 12.97 2.10 -1.40
C ARG A 42 11.93 2.00 -0.27
N GLN A 43 12.36 1.56 0.91
CA GLN A 43 11.48 1.57 2.09
C GLN A 43 10.99 2.97 2.44
N ASP A 44 11.81 4.00 2.23
CA ASP A 44 11.39 5.40 2.41
C ASP A 44 10.28 5.81 1.44
N ASP A 45 10.35 5.36 0.18
CA ASP A 45 9.31 5.66 -0.80
C ASP A 45 8.00 4.96 -0.44
N LEU A 46 8.08 3.67 -0.03
CA LEU A 46 6.91 2.97 0.51
C LEU A 46 6.36 3.61 1.78
N ALA A 47 7.21 4.12 2.66
CA ALA A 47 6.79 4.83 3.87
C ALA A 47 6.00 6.09 3.52
N LEU A 48 6.48 6.86 2.54
CA LEU A 48 5.79 8.05 2.04
C LEU A 48 4.46 7.71 1.36
N LEU A 49 4.42 6.63 0.55
CA LEU A 49 3.21 6.20 -0.16
C LEU A 49 2.14 5.66 0.79
N THR A 50 2.53 4.82 1.75
CA THR A 50 1.61 4.14 2.68
C THR A 50 1.27 4.94 3.93
N GLY A 51 2.02 6.01 4.22
CA GLY A 51 1.93 6.73 5.49
C GLY A 51 2.52 5.97 6.68
N LEU A 52 3.06 4.77 6.47
CA LEU A 52 3.75 4.00 7.50
C LEU A 52 5.18 4.50 7.69
N SER A 53 5.73 4.35 8.89
CA SER A 53 7.13 4.71 9.13
C SER A 53 8.08 3.68 8.51
N GLN A 54 9.21 4.11 7.95
CA GLN A 54 10.28 3.23 7.44
C GLN A 54 10.68 2.10 8.43
N PRO A 55 10.92 2.34 9.74
CA PRO A 55 11.24 1.25 10.67
C PRO A 55 10.05 0.30 10.90
N TYR A 56 8.82 0.79 10.74
CA TYR A 56 7.63 -0.07 10.79
C TYR A 56 7.62 -1.03 9.59
N LEU A 57 7.86 -0.51 8.38
CA LEU A 57 7.95 -1.32 7.17
C LEU A 57 9.09 -2.34 7.24
N SER A 58 10.27 -1.96 7.75
CA SER A 58 11.37 -2.90 7.93
C SER A 58 11.01 -4.06 8.86
N MET A 59 10.33 -3.78 9.98
CA MET A 59 9.83 -4.84 10.87
C MET A 59 8.72 -5.68 10.24
N LEU A 60 7.87 -5.07 9.41
CA LEU A 60 6.80 -5.75 8.68
C LEU A 60 7.37 -6.71 7.62
N GLU A 61 8.28 -6.22 6.77
CA GLU A 61 8.98 -7.01 5.74
C GLU A 61 9.79 -8.15 6.36
N SER A 62 10.41 -7.92 7.52
CA SER A 62 11.18 -8.95 8.23
C SER A 62 10.31 -9.96 8.99
N GLY A 63 8.98 -9.83 8.96
CA GLY A 63 8.04 -10.66 9.73
C GLY A 63 8.11 -10.47 11.25
N ARG A 64 8.91 -9.50 11.74
CA ARG A 64 9.04 -9.17 13.17
C ARG A 64 7.79 -8.50 13.72
N ARG A 65 6.98 -7.88 12.85
CA ARG A 65 5.73 -7.23 13.19
C ARG A 65 4.64 -7.60 12.19
N ARG A 66 3.44 -7.92 12.68
CA ARG A 66 2.26 -8.12 11.84
C ARG A 66 1.40 -6.87 11.82
N LEU A 67 0.90 -6.53 10.63
CA LEU A 67 -0.09 -5.47 10.44
C LEU A 67 -1.47 -6.02 10.77
N THR A 68 -1.93 -5.81 12.01
CA THR A 68 -3.23 -6.34 12.50
C THR A 68 -4.30 -5.27 12.69
N SER A 69 -3.92 -3.98 12.67
CA SER A 69 -4.85 -2.86 12.77
C SER A 69 -5.50 -2.62 11.41
N ILE A 70 -6.83 -2.69 11.38
CA ILE A 70 -7.61 -2.48 10.16
C ILE A 70 -7.33 -1.10 9.56
N ASP A 71 -7.26 -0.05 10.38
CA ASP A 71 -6.95 1.32 9.90
C ASP A 71 -5.62 1.35 9.14
N LYS A 72 -4.58 0.72 9.69
CA LYS A 72 -3.27 0.67 9.03
C LYS A 72 -3.24 -0.22 7.79
N ILE A 73 -4.05 -1.27 7.76
CA ILE A 73 -4.23 -2.09 6.56
C ILE A 73 -4.87 -1.26 5.46
N VAL A 74 -5.91 -0.48 5.80
CA VAL A 74 -6.58 0.41 4.84
C VAL A 74 -5.62 1.51 4.36
N GLU A 75 -4.86 2.15 5.25
CA GLU A 75 -3.83 3.13 4.89
C GLU A 75 -2.77 2.55 3.95
N LEU A 76 -2.27 1.36 4.27
CA LEU A 76 -1.29 0.66 3.43
C LEU A 76 -1.89 0.35 2.05
N LEU A 77 -3.06 -0.25 1.98
CA LEU A 77 -3.69 -0.61 0.70
C LEU A 77 -4.06 0.62 -0.14
N ALA A 78 -4.55 1.69 0.51
CA ALA A 78 -4.84 2.95 -0.16
C ALA A 78 -3.55 3.61 -0.69
N GLY A 79 -2.48 3.62 0.09
CA GLY A 79 -1.20 4.20 -0.29
C GLY A 79 -0.47 3.44 -1.39
N LEU A 80 -0.58 2.11 -1.39
CA LEU A 80 -0.08 1.27 -2.48
C LEU A 80 -0.94 1.38 -3.76
N GLN A 81 -2.12 2.03 -3.69
CA GLN A 81 -3.09 2.09 -4.79
C GLN A 81 -3.41 0.70 -5.34
N VAL A 82 -3.64 -0.27 -4.45
CA VAL A 82 -3.91 -1.66 -4.85
C VAL A 82 -5.19 -1.70 -5.69
N PRO A 83 -5.19 -2.40 -6.83
CA PRO A 83 -6.36 -2.51 -7.68
C PRO A 83 -7.55 -3.11 -6.90
N PRO A 84 -8.76 -2.52 -7.01
CA PRO A 84 -9.95 -3.01 -6.33
C PRO A 84 -10.32 -4.44 -6.77
N GLU A 85 -9.89 -4.85 -7.97
CA GLU A 85 -10.11 -6.22 -8.48
C GLU A 85 -9.35 -7.26 -7.64
N LEU A 86 -8.16 -6.91 -7.12
CA LEU A 86 -7.33 -7.79 -6.31
C LEU A 86 -7.67 -7.74 -4.82
N THR A 87 -8.18 -6.61 -4.35
CA THR A 87 -8.67 -6.49 -2.97
C THR A 87 -10.08 -7.06 -2.79
N GLY A 88 -10.81 -7.33 -3.89
CA GLY A 88 -12.07 -8.04 -3.90
C GLY A 88 -13.14 -7.44 -2.95
N PRO A 89 -14.18 -8.20 -2.57
CA PRO A 89 -15.18 -7.71 -1.62
C PRO A 89 -14.64 -7.40 -0.21
N MET A 90 -13.37 -7.72 0.09
CA MET A 90 -12.74 -7.44 1.39
C MET A 90 -12.50 -5.95 1.62
N LEU A 91 -12.33 -5.16 0.56
CA LEU A 91 -12.14 -3.72 0.62
C LEU A 91 -13.15 -3.00 -0.28
N ARG A 92 -14.45 -3.26 -0.07
CA ARG A 92 -15.46 -2.24 -0.40
C ARG A 92 -15.30 -1.06 0.57
N VAL A 93 -14.15 -0.39 0.51
CA VAL A 93 -14.03 0.98 1.00
C VAL A 93 -14.96 1.76 0.10
N ARG A 94 -16.15 2.04 0.62
CA ARG A 94 -17.02 3.04 0.00
C ARG A 94 -16.14 4.29 -0.13
N PRO A 95 -15.93 4.84 -1.34
CA PRO A 95 -15.13 6.04 -1.48
C PRO A 95 -15.72 7.05 -0.50
N LEU A 96 -14.85 7.64 0.33
CA LEU A 96 -15.18 8.75 1.19
C LEU A 96 -15.50 9.93 0.26
N THR A 97 -16.66 9.90 -0.40
CA THR A 97 -17.17 11.05 -1.13
C THR A 97 -17.68 11.99 -0.07
N GLY A 98 -16.77 12.85 0.36
CA GLY A 98 -17.06 13.94 1.25
C GLY A 98 -15.77 14.69 1.38
N HIS A 99 -15.61 15.74 0.57
CA HIS A 99 -15.02 17.03 0.90
C HIS A 99 -15.08 17.91 -0.38
N ALA A 100 -16.11 18.76 -0.51
CA ALA A 100 -16.03 20.12 -1.09
C ALA A 100 -17.40 20.84 -1.10
N GLY A 101 -17.43 22.06 -0.53
CA GLY A 101 -18.52 23.06 -0.55
C GLY A 101 -19.41 22.96 0.69
N ARG A 102 -19.31 23.80 1.75
CA ARG A 102 -19.12 25.25 1.87
C ARG A 102 -20.36 26.03 1.39
N ASP A 103 -21.44 25.92 2.14
CA ASP A 103 -22.64 26.75 2.01
C ASP A 103 -22.44 28.00 2.88
N ALA A 104 -22.12 29.11 2.22
CA ALA A 104 -22.29 30.45 2.75
C ALA A 104 -23.43 31.09 1.97
N HIS A 105 -24.59 31.24 2.61
CA HIS A 105 -25.56 32.30 2.32
C HIS A 105 -26.37 32.62 3.57
#